data_AF-A0A7X6ICQ9-F1
#
_entry.id   AF-A0A7X6ICQ9-F1
#
_cell.length_a   1.000
_cell.length_b   1.000
_cell.length_c   1.000
_cell.angle_alpha   90.00
_cell.angle_beta   90.00
_cell.angle_gamma   90.00
#
_symmetry.space_group_name_H-M   'P 1'
#
loop_
_entity.id
_entity.type
_entity.pdbx_description
1 polymer ?
#
loop_
_entity_poly.entity_id
_entity_poly.type
_entity_poly.pdbx_seq_one_letter_code
_entity_poly.pdbx_strand_id
1 'polypeptide(L)'
;MAEEIEKRLDCLESEVLRLQHQLQTLQSEVKLFLKRYLAACPSCKKEFDLLVNHYSIGLFDNLVYVKCPHCNKSMPVVDKEGGGVGVVSE
;
A
#
# COMPACT_ATOMS: atom_id res chain seq x y z
N MET A 1 -3.54 37.33 32.76
CA MET A 1 -4.57 36.50 32.08
C MET A 1 -4.38 36.50 30.56
N ALA A 2 -4.26 37.65 29.89
CA ALA A 2 -4.01 37.70 28.44
C ALA A 2 -2.73 36.98 28.01
N GLU A 3 -1.62 37.23 28.69
CA GLU A 3 -0.30 36.64 28.38
C GLU A 3 -0.26 35.10 28.55
N GLU A 4 -1.06 34.56 29.48
CA GLU A 4 -1.20 33.12 29.69
C GLU A 4 -2.05 32.48 28.58
N ILE A 5 -3.05 33.21 28.08
CA ILE A 5 -3.89 32.79 26.96
C ILE A 5 -3.07 32.78 25.66
N GLU A 6 -2.26 33.81 25.43
CA GLU A 6 -1.35 33.89 24.27
C GLU A 6 -0.37 32.71 24.25
N LYS A 7 0.31 32.44 25.37
CA LYS A 7 1.21 31.27 25.49
C LYS A 7 0.51 29.94 25.20
N ARG A 8 -0.74 29.79 25.64
CA ARG A 8 -1.54 28.59 25.37
C ARG A 8 -1.92 28.50 23.90
N LEU A 9 -2.25 29.61 23.26
CA LEU A 9 -2.54 29.66 21.82
C LEU A 9 -1.29 29.29 21.00
N ASP A 10 -0.13 29.87 21.30
CA ASP A 10 1.14 29.56 20.61
C ASP A 10 1.51 28.06 20.74
N CYS A 11 1.28 27.50 21.92
CA CYS A 11 1.49 26.07 22.17
C CYS A 11 0.52 25.21 21.35
N LEU A 12 -0.76 25.57 21.33
CA LEU A 12 -1.78 24.89 20.53
C LEU A 12 -1.47 24.98 19.02
N GLU A 13 -1.05 26.13 18.52
CA GLU A 13 -0.65 26.31 17.12
C GLU A 13 0.54 25.42 16.77
N SER A 14 1.54 25.37 17.64
CA SER A 14 2.71 24.50 17.47
C SER A 14 2.32 23.01 17.45
N GLU A 15 1.44 22.59 18.34
CA GLU A 15 0.93 21.21 18.39
C GLU A 15 0.12 20.87 17.13
N VAL A 16 -0.71 21.78 16.64
CA VAL A 16 -1.48 21.61 15.40
C VAL A 16 -0.54 21.44 14.21
N LEU A 17 0.49 22.29 14.09
CA LEU A 17 1.50 22.17 13.02
C LEU A 17 2.24 20.83 13.09
N ARG A 18 2.61 20.38 14.30
CA ARG A 18 3.26 19.07 14.49
C ARG A 18 2.34 17.93 14.04
N LEU A 19 1.07 17.95 14.45
CA LEU A 19 0.09 16.92 14.08
C LEU A 19 -0.18 16.89 12.57
N GLN A 20 -0.28 18.07 11.94
CA GLN A 20 -0.41 18.17 10.49
C GLN A 20 0.77 17.54 9.77
N HIS A 21 2.00 17.80 10.24
CA HIS A 21 3.19 17.20 9.67
C HIS A 21 3.20 15.67 9.84
N GLN A 22 2.88 15.16 11.03
CA GLN A 22 2.78 13.71 11.30
C GLN A 22 1.74 13.03 10.39
N LEU A 23 0.58 13.66 10.20
CA LEU A 23 -0.46 13.16 9.30
C LEU A 23 0.01 13.11 7.84
N GLN A 24 0.73 14.13 7.37
CA GLN A 24 1.28 14.15 6.01
C GLN A 24 2.32 13.04 5.79
N THR A 25 3.19 12.80 6.78
CA THR A 25 4.17 11.70 6.74
C THR A 25 3.46 10.35 6.69
N LEU A 26 2.49 10.11 7.57
CA LEU A 26 1.74 8.86 7.61
C LEU A 26 0.97 8.62 6.30
N GLN A 27 0.32 9.66 5.75
CA GLN A 27 -0.35 9.55 4.45
C GLN A 27 0.61 9.17 3.32
N SER A 28 1.84 9.68 3.36
CA SER A 28 2.87 9.39 2.37
C SER A 28 3.37 7.94 2.50
N GLU A 29 3.59 7.47 3.71
CA GLU A 29 3.98 6.08 4.00
C GLU A 29 2.90 5.09 3.60
N VAL A 30 1.63 5.36 3.92
CA VAL A 30 0.49 4.52 3.51
C VAL A 30 0.37 4.48 1.99
N LYS A 31 0.51 5.61 1.28
CA LYS A 31 0.53 5.61 -0.19
C LYS A 31 1.66 4.77 -0.76
N LEU A 32 2.86 4.84 -0.17
CA LEU A 32 4.00 4.04 -0.60
C LEU A 32 3.77 2.56 -0.33
N PHE A 33 3.20 2.21 0.83
CA PHE A 33 2.83 0.86 1.18
C PHE A 33 1.80 0.28 0.20
N LEU A 34 0.70 0.98 -0.07
CA LEU A 34 -0.33 0.52 -1.00
C LEU A 34 0.22 0.30 -2.42
N LYS A 35 1.14 1.16 -2.88
CA LYS A 35 1.81 0.97 -4.18
C LYS A 35 2.61 -0.33 -4.26
N ARG A 36 3.12 -0.88 -3.15
CA ARG A 36 3.87 -2.15 -3.15
C ARG A 36 2.99 -3.36 -3.46
N TYR A 37 1.68 -3.24 -3.26
CA TYR A 37 0.71 -4.33 -3.46
C TYR A 37 -0.19 -4.12 -4.67
N LEU A 38 -0.06 -2.99 -5.38
CA LEU A 38 -0.68 -2.82 -6.68
C LEU A 38 0.11 -3.58 -7.74
N ALA A 39 -0.58 -4.44 -8.49
CA ALA A 39 -0.01 -5.22 -9.57
C ALA A 39 -0.82 -5.05 -10.86
N ALA A 40 -0.14 -5.04 -12.00
CA ALA A 40 -0.77 -5.08 -13.31
C ALA A 40 -0.81 -6.52 -13.82
N CYS A 41 -1.97 -6.97 -14.29
CA CYS A 41 -2.09 -8.28 -14.89
C CYS A 41 -1.28 -8.33 -16.19
N PRO A 42 -0.30 -9.24 -16.35
CA PRO A 42 0.49 -9.33 -17.57
C PRO A 42 -0.33 -9.68 -18.81
N SER A 43 -1.50 -10.31 -18.64
CA SER A 43 -2.38 -10.72 -19.74
C SER A 43 -3.36 -9.64 -20.20
N CYS A 44 -4.06 -8.96 -19.28
CA CYS A 44 -5.07 -7.93 -19.64
C CYS A 44 -4.63 -6.49 -19.36
N LYS A 45 -3.44 -6.29 -18.78
CA LYS A 45 -2.81 -5.00 -18.43
C LYS A 45 -3.60 -4.14 -17.43
N LYS A 46 -4.70 -4.64 -16.86
CA LYS A 46 -5.44 -3.96 -15.81
C LYS A 46 -4.74 -4.09 -14.47
N GLU A 47 -4.76 -3.01 -13.70
CA GLU A 47 -4.24 -2.96 -12.34
C GLU A 47 -5.24 -3.54 -11.34
N PHE A 48 -4.73 -4.21 -10.31
CA PHE A 48 -5.52 -4.75 -9.22
C PHE A 48 -4.69 -4.82 -7.93
N ASP A 49 -5.38 -4.84 -6.79
CA ASP A 49 -4.76 -4.89 -5.47
C ASP A 49 -4.51 -6.33 -5.03
N LEU A 50 -3.25 -6.70 -4.78
CA LEU A 50 -2.90 -8.02 -4.29
C LEU A 50 -3.50 -8.31 -2.90
N LEU A 51 -3.70 -7.34 -2.01
CA LEU A 51 -4.13 -7.58 -0.63
C LEU A 51 -5.51 -8.23 -0.51
N VAL A 52 -6.41 -7.97 -1.46
CA VAL A 52 -7.83 -8.31 -1.36
C VAL A 52 -8.24 -9.52 -2.23
N ASN A 53 -7.29 -10.07 -3.00
CA ASN A 53 -7.59 -11.10 -3.98
C ASN A 53 -7.46 -12.53 -3.43
N HIS A 54 -8.05 -13.47 -4.16
CA HIS A 54 -8.00 -14.88 -3.83
C HIS A 54 -6.64 -15.49 -4.20
N TYR A 55 -6.01 -16.12 -3.21
CA TYR A 55 -4.75 -16.81 -3.35
C TYR A 55 -4.94 -18.33 -3.36
N SER A 56 -4.11 -19.01 -4.13
CA SER A 56 -4.00 -20.47 -4.15
C SER A 56 -2.53 -20.88 -4.13
N ILE A 57 -2.21 -22.03 -3.55
CA ILE A 57 -0.85 -22.58 -3.53
C ILE A 57 -0.78 -23.70 -4.56
N GLY A 58 0.20 -23.62 -5.47
CA GLY A 58 0.47 -24.67 -6.43
C GLY A 58 1.07 -25.89 -5.74
N LEU A 59 0.41 -27.04 -5.88
CA LEU A 59 0.80 -28.28 -5.20
C LEU A 59 2.10 -28.90 -5.74
N PHE A 60 2.51 -28.52 -6.96
CA PHE A 60 3.63 -29.15 -7.66
C PHE A 60 4.84 -28.24 -7.84
N ASP A 61 4.67 -26.93 -7.72
CA ASP A 61 5.70 -25.90 -7.92
C ASP A 61 6.02 -25.11 -6.64
N ASN A 62 5.23 -25.30 -5.57
CA ASN A 62 5.32 -24.55 -4.31
C ASN A 62 5.23 -23.02 -4.50
N LEU A 63 4.59 -22.56 -5.57
CA LEU A 63 4.37 -21.14 -5.83
C LEU A 63 3.01 -20.69 -5.31
N VAL A 64 2.93 -19.44 -4.89
CA VAL A 64 1.66 -18.77 -4.56
C VAL A 64 1.12 -18.15 -5.83
N TYR A 65 -0.16 -18.37 -6.11
CA TYR A 65 -0.86 -17.83 -7.26
C TYR A 65 -1.96 -16.88 -6.82
N VAL A 66 -2.19 -15.85 -7.63
CA VAL A 66 -3.33 -14.95 -7.50
C VAL A 66 -4.13 -14.96 -8.80
N LYS A 67 -5.45 -14.87 -8.68
CA LYS A 67 -6.34 -14.82 -9.83
C LYS A 67 -6.64 -13.36 -10.20
N CYS A 68 -6.47 -12.99 -11.48
CA CYS A 68 -6.85 -11.66 -11.93
C CYS A 68 -8.37 -11.47 -11.82
N PRO A 69 -8.87 -10.43 -11.14
CA PRO A 69 -10.32 -10.19 -11.01
C PRO A 69 -10.99 -9.79 -12.34
N HIS A 70 -10.21 -9.37 -13.33
CA HIS A 70 -10.76 -8.90 -14.61
C HIS A 70 -10.82 -9.95 -15.71
N CYS A 71 -9.81 -10.84 -15.79
CA CYS A 71 -9.74 -11.86 -16.85
C CYS A 71 -9.71 -13.28 -16.29
N ASN A 72 -9.82 -13.46 -14.96
CA ASN A 72 -9.84 -14.74 -14.27
C ASN A 72 -8.61 -15.63 -14.50
N LYS A 73 -7.52 -15.09 -15.05
CA LYS A 73 -6.27 -15.83 -15.24
C LYS A 73 -5.51 -15.93 -13.92
N SER A 74 -5.08 -17.14 -13.58
CA SER A 74 -4.16 -17.39 -12.46
C SER A 74 -2.74 -16.99 -12.85
N MET A 75 -2.01 -16.38 -11.94
CA MET A 75 -0.64 -15.89 -12.16
C MET A 75 0.18 -16.11 -10.90
N PRO A 76 1.43 -16.58 -11.02
CA PRO A 76 2.31 -16.73 -9.88
C PRO A 76 2.69 -15.36 -9.31
N VAL A 77 2.77 -15.32 -7.99
CA VAL A 77 3.12 -14.16 -7.17
C VAL A 77 4.60 -14.26 -6.83
N VAL A 78 5.32 -13.17 -7.05
CA VAL A 78 6.78 -13.12 -6.83
C VAL A 78 7.16 -11.90 -6.02
N ASP A 79 8.23 -12.03 -5.23
CA ASP A 79 8.84 -10.90 -4.55
C ASP A 79 9.64 -10.05 -5.56
N LYS A 80 9.47 -8.73 -5.48
CA LYS A 80 10.25 -7.77 -6.27
C LYS A 80 11.46 -7.32 -5.46
N GLU A 81 12.56 -7.04 -6.16
CA GLU A 81 13.71 -6.34 -5.59
C GLU A 81 13.22 -5.02 -4.96
N GLY A 82 13.43 -4.86 -3.64
CA GLY A 82 12.92 -3.71 -2.87
C GLY A 82 11.73 -4.00 -1.95
N GLY A 83 11.34 -5.27 -1.76
CA GLY A 83 10.36 -5.69 -0.75
C GLY A 83 8.90 -5.42 -1.13
N GLY A 84 8.63 -5.27 -2.43
CA GLY A 84 7.27 -5.24 -2.99
C GLY A 84 6.87 -6.60 -3.53
N VAL A 85 5.59 -6.77 -3.85
CA VAL A 85 5.06 -8.02 -4.41
C VAL A 85 4.61 -7.78 -5.86
N GLY A 86 4.70 -8.81 -6.70
CA GLY A 86 4.38 -8.74 -8.12
C GLY A 86 3.70 -10.00 -8.64
N VAL A 87 3.27 -9.95 -9.90
CA VAL A 87 2.80 -11.12 -10.64
C VAL A 87 3.56 -11.21 -11.96
N VAL A 88 3.81 -12.44 -12.42
CA VAL A 88 4.41 -12.71 -13.73
C VAL A 88 3.49 -13.57 -14.56
N SER A 89 3.72 -13.61 -15.88
CA SER A 89 3.09 -14.64 -16.70
C SER A 89 3.75 -15.97 -16.39
N GLU A 90 2.96 -17.05 -16.32
CA GLU A 90 3.47 -18.41 -16.51
C GLU A 90 4.18 -18.55 -17.86
#